data_AF-A0A929GU05-F1
#
_entry.id   AF-A0A929GU05-F1
#
_cell.length_a   1.000
_cell.length_b   1.000
_cell.length_c   1.000
_cell.angle_alpha   90.00
_cell.angle_beta   90.00
_cell.angle_gamma   90.00
#
_symmetry.space_group_name_H-M   'P 1'
#
loop_
_entity.id
_entity.type
_entity.pdbx_description
1 polymer ?
#
loop_
_entity_poly.entity_id
_entity_poly.type
_entity_poly.pdbx_seq_one_letter_code
_entity_poly.pdbx_strand_id
1 'polypeptide(L)'
;MSRLAINANQVGQILTHSYLTLATRVALGGVFIFAGVAKLGQLAEFQDLVEAYDVLPVSLSRIYGLILPGVEVALGVLLVTGLLLRISSFLSILITLSFVIGKSVNLYRGVHLTCGCFGETAVTLSSQSLALDIVLLAMAFQILFHRGDFLALGPWLSQKAAEAEGE
;
A
#
# COMPACT_ATOMS: atom_id res chain seq x y z
N MET A 1 36.63 -12.58 16.01
CA MET A 1 35.48 -13.22 15.31
C MET A 1 34.26 -13.19 16.23
N SER A 2 33.74 -11.99 16.49
CA SER A 2 32.66 -11.74 17.46
C SER A 2 31.61 -10.89 16.78
N ARG A 3 30.34 -11.15 17.09
CA ARG A 3 29.12 -10.44 16.69
C ARG A 3 28.58 -10.82 15.32
N LEU A 4 27.61 -11.74 15.30
CA LEU A 4 26.44 -11.71 14.41
C LEU A 4 25.40 -12.74 14.93
N ALA A 5 25.04 -12.60 16.20
CA ALA A 5 23.79 -13.19 16.71
C ALA A 5 22.86 -12.00 16.96
N ILE A 6 22.27 -11.48 15.89
CA ILE A 6 21.22 -10.46 16.01
C ILE A 6 20.03 -11.20 16.63
N ASN A 7 19.86 -11.00 17.93
CA ASN A 7 18.81 -11.62 18.71
C ASN A 7 17.46 -11.12 18.17
N ALA A 8 16.48 -12.01 17.93
CA ALA A 8 15.17 -11.65 17.37
C ALA A 8 14.48 -10.52 18.17
N ASN A 9 14.79 -10.42 19.46
CA ASN A 9 14.28 -9.38 20.35
C ASN A 9 14.92 -7.99 20.11
N GLN A 10 16.19 -7.93 19.65
CA GLN A 10 16.84 -6.67 19.22
C GLN A 10 16.34 -6.21 17.84
N VAL A 11 16.06 -7.14 16.92
CA VAL A 11 15.40 -6.82 15.65
C VAL A 11 14.03 -6.20 15.93
N GLY A 12 13.26 -6.78 16.86
CA GLY A 12 12.00 -6.20 17.33
C GLY A 12 12.15 -4.77 17.86
N GLN A 13 13.16 -4.48 18.69
CA GLN A 13 13.39 -3.12 19.21
C GLN A 13 13.83 -2.10 18.16
N ILE A 14 14.65 -2.50 17.18
CA ILE A 14 15.09 -1.60 16.10
C ILE A 14 13.96 -1.36 15.11
N LEU A 15 13.23 -2.43 14.73
CA LEU A 15 12.01 -2.33 13.93
C LEU A 15 10.93 -1.49 14.62
N THR A 16 11.05 -1.29 15.95
CA THR A 16 10.09 -0.53 16.74
C THR A 16 10.43 0.90 17.11
N HIS A 17 11.53 1.42 16.60
CA HIS A 17 11.89 2.82 16.82
C HIS A 17 10.90 3.79 16.16
N SER A 18 10.55 4.87 16.87
CA SER A 18 9.57 5.87 16.42
C SER A 18 9.93 6.51 15.07
N TYR A 19 11.22 6.78 14.85
CA TYR A 19 11.72 7.31 13.57
C TYR A 19 11.59 6.31 12.42
N LEU A 20 11.80 5.02 12.69
CA LEU A 20 11.66 3.99 11.68
C LEU A 20 10.19 3.83 11.28
N THR A 21 9.27 3.86 12.25
CA THR A 21 7.83 3.78 11.97
C THR A 21 7.32 4.99 11.18
N LEU A 22 7.84 6.19 11.46
CA LEU A 22 7.55 7.36 10.64
C LEU A 22 8.07 7.19 9.21
N ALA A 23 9.32 6.74 9.07
CA ALA A 23 9.93 6.51 7.77
C ALA A 23 9.17 5.44 6.96
N THR A 24 8.77 4.33 7.57
CA THR A 24 8.01 3.27 6.88
C THR A 24 6.62 3.75 6.49
N ARG A 25 5.94 4.54 7.33
CA ARG A 25 4.65 5.14 6.97
C ARG A 25 4.75 6.11 5.80
N VAL A 26 5.73 7.00 5.80
CA VAL A 26 5.93 7.97 4.72
C VAL A 26 6.35 7.26 3.43
N ALA A 27 7.23 6.26 3.52
CA ALA A 27 7.64 5.46 2.37
C ALA A 27 6.45 4.68 1.78
N LEU A 28 5.73 3.92 2.61
CA LEU A 28 4.55 3.16 2.19
C LEU A 28 3.49 4.08 1.59
N GLY A 29 3.14 5.16 2.28
CA GLY A 29 2.14 6.11 1.80
C GLY A 29 2.57 6.82 0.51
N GLY A 30 3.85 7.17 0.38
CA GLY A 30 4.40 7.74 -0.84
C GLY A 30 4.31 6.79 -2.04
N VAL A 31 4.57 5.50 -1.83
CA VAL A 31 4.40 4.48 -2.88
C VAL A 31 2.93 4.35 -3.29
N PHE A 32 2.00 4.34 -2.34
CA PHE A 32 0.55 4.30 -2.64
C PHE A 32 0.07 5.53 -3.42
N ILE A 33 0.52 6.74 -3.04
CA ILE A 33 0.21 7.98 -3.77
C ILE A 33 0.76 7.90 -5.19
N PHE A 34 2.05 7.55 -5.34
CA PHE A 34 2.68 7.45 -6.65
C PHE A 34 1.97 6.42 -7.54
N ALA A 35 1.67 5.24 -6.99
CA ALA A 35 0.96 4.19 -7.70
C ALA A 35 -0.44 4.62 -8.14
N GLY A 36 -1.21 5.24 -7.23
CA GLY A 36 -2.56 5.70 -7.54
C GLY A 36 -2.57 6.83 -8.57
N VAL A 37 -1.67 7.81 -8.45
CA VAL A 37 -1.55 8.91 -9.44
C VAL A 37 -1.12 8.38 -10.80
N ALA A 38 -0.17 7.45 -10.85
CA ALA A 38 0.26 6.83 -12.10
C ALA A 38 -0.92 6.11 -12.80
N LYS A 39 -1.73 5.36 -12.05
CA LYS A 39 -2.93 4.71 -12.57
C LYS A 39 -4.03 5.68 -12.99
N LEU A 40 -4.21 6.79 -12.27
CA LEU A 40 -5.16 7.84 -12.66
C LEU A 40 -4.77 8.50 -13.99
N GLY A 41 -3.46 8.65 -14.25
CA GLY A 41 -2.97 9.17 -15.53
C GLY A 41 -3.23 8.25 -16.72
N GLN A 42 -3.34 6.94 -16.49
CA GLN A 42 -3.53 5.89 -17.51
C GLN A 42 -4.70 4.98 -17.14
N LEU A 43 -5.84 5.57 -16.79
CA LEU A 43 -6.96 4.85 -16.20
C LEU A 43 -7.55 3.78 -17.15
N ALA A 44 -7.66 4.09 -18.44
CA ALA A 44 -8.17 3.16 -19.44
C ALA A 44 -7.27 1.92 -19.55
N GLU A 45 -5.95 2.12 -19.64
CA GLU A 45 -4.98 1.03 -19.70
C GLU A 45 -5.01 0.19 -18.42
N PHE A 46 -5.16 0.82 -17.25
CA PHE A 46 -5.29 0.08 -16.00
C PHE A 46 -6.57 -0.76 -15.95
N GLN A 47 -7.70 -0.25 -16.45
CA GLN A 47 -8.94 -1.03 -16.53
C GLN A 47 -8.80 -2.23 -17.47
N ASP A 48 -8.18 -2.05 -18.64
CA ASP A 48 -7.92 -3.13 -19.58
C ASP A 48 -6.98 -4.18 -18.98
N LEU A 49 -5.96 -3.76 -18.21
CA LEU A 49 -5.07 -4.66 -17.47
C LEU A 49 -5.82 -5.49 -16.41
N VAL A 50 -6.70 -4.86 -15.63
CA VAL A 50 -7.50 -5.56 -14.61
C VAL A 50 -8.49 -6.53 -15.26
N GLU A 51 -9.10 -6.16 -16.39
CA GLU A 51 -9.97 -7.05 -17.16
C GLU A 51 -9.20 -8.24 -17.73
N ALA A 52 -8.00 -8.01 -18.26
CA ALA A 52 -7.12 -9.06 -18.77
C ALA A 52 -6.64 -10.06 -17.69
N TYR A 53 -6.66 -9.68 -16.41
CA TYR A 53 -6.38 -10.61 -15.33
C TYR A 53 -7.45 -11.71 -15.23
N ASP A 54 -8.68 -11.47 -15.68
CA ASP A 54 -9.77 -12.46 -15.70
C ASP A 54 -9.93 -13.17 -14.34
N VAL A 55 -9.74 -12.41 -13.25
CA VAL A 55 -9.93 -12.85 -11.86
C VAL A 55 -11.33 -12.48 -11.37
N LEU A 56 -11.88 -11.37 -11.90
CA LEU A 56 -13.22 -10.88 -11.59
C LEU A 56 -14.08 -10.83 -12.86
N PRO A 57 -15.41 -10.93 -12.75
CA PRO A 57 -16.32 -10.62 -13.85
C PRO A 57 -16.09 -9.22 -14.42
N VAL A 58 -16.29 -9.06 -15.74
CA VAL A 58 -16.05 -7.81 -16.49
C VAL A 58 -16.68 -6.57 -15.84
N SER A 59 -17.90 -6.70 -15.31
CA SER A 59 -18.58 -5.57 -14.64
C SER A 59 -17.84 -5.13 -13.37
N LEU A 60 -17.29 -6.08 -12.60
CA LEU A 60 -16.57 -5.83 -11.36
C LEU A 60 -15.13 -5.39 -11.61
N SER A 61 -14.46 -5.92 -12.63
CA SER A 61 -13.10 -5.49 -13.01
C SER A 61 -13.08 -4.01 -13.39
N ARG A 62 -14.08 -3.55 -14.15
CA ARG A 62 -14.20 -2.14 -14.54
C ARG A 62 -14.45 -1.20 -13.36
N ILE A 63 -15.32 -1.59 -12.42
CA ILE A 63 -15.59 -0.82 -11.19
C ILE A 63 -14.33 -0.78 -10.31
N TYR A 64 -13.67 -1.92 -10.15
CA TYR A 64 -12.43 -2.02 -9.38
C TYR A 64 -11.33 -1.14 -10.00
N GLY A 65 -11.09 -1.25 -11.31
CA GLY A 65 -10.11 -0.44 -12.03
C GLY A 65 -10.38 1.07 -11.97
N LEU A 66 -11.65 1.46 -11.86
CA LEU A 66 -12.05 2.87 -11.72
C LEU A 66 -11.81 3.43 -10.31
N ILE A 67 -12.22 2.67 -9.28
CA ILE A 67 -12.26 3.16 -7.90
C ILE A 67 -10.90 3.00 -7.20
N LEU A 68 -10.19 1.90 -7.48
CA LEU A 68 -8.97 1.53 -6.78
C LEU A 68 -7.89 2.63 -6.82
N PRO A 69 -7.58 3.29 -7.95
CA PRO A 69 -6.56 4.33 -7.98
C PRO A 69 -6.86 5.49 -7.03
N GLY A 70 -8.12 5.91 -6.92
CA GLY A 70 -8.54 6.95 -5.97
C GLY A 70 -8.38 6.51 -4.53
N VAL A 71 -8.71 5.24 -4.24
CA VAL A 71 -8.52 4.64 -2.90
C VAL A 71 -7.04 4.55 -2.54
N GLU A 72 -6.16 4.20 -3.47
CA GLU A 72 -4.72 4.16 -3.23
C GLU A 72 -4.16 5.53 -2.86
N VAL A 73 -4.52 6.59 -3.60
CA VAL A 73 -4.08 7.96 -3.28
C VAL A 73 -4.60 8.39 -1.91
N ALA A 74 -5.90 8.17 -1.64
CA ALA A 74 -6.50 8.53 -0.35
C ALA A 74 -5.81 7.80 0.82
N LEU A 75 -5.55 6.49 0.69
CA LEU A 75 -4.85 5.72 1.70
C LEU A 75 -3.41 6.17 1.90
N GLY A 76 -2.71 6.47 0.81
CA GLY A 76 -1.34 6.97 0.90
C GLY A 76 -1.27 8.31 1.62
N VAL A 77 -2.21 9.22 1.37
CA VAL A 77 -2.34 10.49 2.11
C VAL A 77 -2.63 10.23 3.59
N LEU A 78 -3.55 9.31 3.92
CA LEU A 78 -3.86 8.95 5.31
C LEU A 78 -2.64 8.38 6.04
N LEU A 79 -1.84 7.53 5.38
CA LEU A 79 -0.61 6.96 5.95
C LEU A 79 0.47 8.02 6.22
N VAL A 80 0.69 8.94 5.27
CA VAL A 80 1.65 10.04 5.38
C VAL A 80 1.22 11.00 6.50
N THR A 81 -0.05 11.41 6.51
CA THR A 81 -0.60 12.34 7.52
C THR A 81 -0.77 11.70 8.89
N GLY A 82 -0.85 10.37 8.97
CA GLY A 82 -1.05 9.66 10.23
C GLY A 82 -2.48 9.54 10.69
N LEU A 83 -3.43 9.79 9.82
CA LEU A 83 -4.83 9.67 10.15
C LEU A 83 -5.29 8.22 10.00
N LEU A 84 -6.07 7.73 10.99
CA LEU A 84 -6.66 6.39 11.00
C LEU A 84 -5.68 5.25 10.67
N LEU A 85 -4.44 5.34 11.15
CA LEU A 85 -3.33 4.44 10.77
C LEU A 85 -3.68 2.96 10.80
N ARG A 86 -4.43 2.52 11.80
CA ARG A 86 -4.84 1.12 11.92
C ARG A 86 -5.71 0.66 10.76
N ILE A 87 -6.67 1.49 10.36
CA ILE A 87 -7.56 1.23 9.22
C ILE A 87 -6.76 1.35 7.93
N SER A 88 -5.98 2.42 7.78
CA SER A 88 -5.16 2.67 6.59
C SER A 88 -4.15 1.55 6.33
N SER A 89 -3.46 1.06 7.36
CA SER A 89 -2.54 -0.08 7.25
C SER A 89 -3.26 -1.39 6.92
N PHE A 90 -4.41 -1.65 7.54
CA PHE A 90 -5.19 -2.84 7.23
C PHE A 90 -5.69 -2.83 5.78
N LEU A 91 -6.23 -1.71 5.30
CA LEU A 91 -6.65 -1.54 3.91
C LEU A 91 -5.46 -1.64 2.93
N SER A 92 -4.30 -1.09 3.31
CA SER A 92 -3.07 -1.20 2.50
C SER A 92 -2.64 -2.65 2.33
N ILE A 93 -2.76 -3.49 3.37
CA ILE A 93 -2.48 -4.93 3.27
C ILE A 93 -3.46 -5.59 2.29
N LEU A 94 -4.75 -5.31 2.40
CA LEU A 94 -5.77 -5.89 1.50
C LEU A 94 -5.53 -5.52 0.04
N ILE A 95 -5.26 -4.23 -0.22
CA ILE A 95 -4.99 -3.75 -1.58
C ILE A 95 -3.71 -4.37 -2.12
N THR A 96 -2.62 -4.38 -1.34
CA THR A 96 -1.36 -5.00 -1.77
C THR A 96 -1.54 -6.49 -2.06
N LEU A 97 -2.31 -7.21 -1.22
CA LEU A 97 -2.65 -8.61 -1.49
C LEU A 97 -3.40 -8.80 -2.81
N SER A 98 -4.35 -7.92 -3.11
CA SER A 98 -5.08 -8.00 -4.39
C SER A 98 -4.16 -7.84 -5.60
N PHE A 99 -3.16 -6.95 -5.52
CA PHE A 99 -2.13 -6.83 -6.56
C PHE A 99 -1.20 -8.04 -6.64
N VAL A 100 -0.78 -8.60 -5.50
CA VAL A 100 0.03 -9.82 -5.46
C VAL A 100 -0.71 -10.97 -6.15
N ILE A 101 -2.01 -11.13 -5.87
CA ILE A 101 -2.84 -12.17 -6.49
C ILE A 101 -2.93 -11.93 -8.01
N GLY A 102 -3.29 -10.73 -8.44
CA GLY A 102 -3.40 -10.39 -9.87
C GLY A 102 -2.10 -10.64 -10.63
N LYS A 103 -0.97 -10.17 -10.09
CA LYS A 103 0.36 -10.37 -10.67
C LYS A 103 0.79 -11.84 -10.67
N SER A 104 0.49 -12.59 -9.62
CA SER A 104 0.82 -14.02 -9.52
C SER A 104 0.05 -14.86 -10.54
N VAL A 105 -1.26 -14.59 -10.70
CA VAL A 105 -2.10 -15.26 -11.72
C VAL A 105 -1.55 -14.99 -13.12
N ASN A 106 -1.20 -13.73 -13.39
CA ASN A 106 -0.64 -13.35 -14.68
C ASN A 106 0.71 -14.04 -14.97
N LEU A 107 1.59 -14.10 -13.98
CA LEU A 107 2.88 -14.79 -14.09
C LEU A 107 2.69 -16.29 -14.35
N TYR A 108 1.72 -16.92 -13.68
CA TYR A 108 1.41 -18.34 -13.86
C TYR A 108 0.88 -18.66 -15.26
N ARG A 109 0.15 -17.73 -15.88
CA ARG A 109 -0.35 -17.85 -17.26
C ARG A 109 0.72 -17.62 -18.32
N GLY A 110 1.94 -17.26 -17.94
CA GLY A 110 3.05 -17.00 -18.87
C GLY A 110 2.84 -15.78 -19.77
N VAL A 111 1.86 -14.94 -19.45
CA VAL A 111 1.63 -13.71 -20.21
C VAL A 111 2.57 -12.64 -19.66
N HIS A 112 3.63 -12.36 -20.42
CA HIS A 112 4.57 -11.29 -20.15
C HIS A 112 3.93 -9.91 -20.44
N LEU A 113 2.83 -9.59 -19.76
CA LEU A 113 2.38 -8.20 -19.70
C LEU A 113 3.46 -7.41 -18.96
N THR A 114 3.95 -6.34 -19.59
CA THR A 114 4.62 -5.25 -18.89
C THR A 114 3.69 -4.86 -17.75
N CYS A 115 4.10 -5.08 -16.50
CA CYS A 115 3.29 -4.75 -15.33
C CYS A 115 3.14 -3.22 -15.24
N GLY A 116 2.14 -2.68 -15.93
CA GLY A 116 1.74 -1.27 -15.88
C GLY A 116 1.09 -0.87 -14.54
N CYS A 117 1.38 -1.58 -13.44
CA CYS A 117 0.91 -1.22 -12.10
C CYS A 117 1.34 0.18 -11.65
N PHE A 118 2.36 0.76 -12.32
CA PHE A 118 2.83 2.13 -12.18
C PHE A 118 2.74 2.92 -13.52
N GLY A 119 1.89 2.48 -14.45
CA GLY A 119 1.86 2.99 -15.83
C GLY A 119 3.14 2.74 -16.62
N GLU A 120 3.28 3.34 -17.80
CA GLU A 120 4.52 3.33 -18.61
C GLU A 120 5.74 3.93 -17.88
N THR A 121 5.54 4.62 -16.75
CA THR A 121 6.59 5.37 -16.04
C THR A 121 7.55 4.50 -15.22
N ALA A 122 7.17 3.26 -14.88
CA ALA A 122 8.05 2.32 -14.19
C ALA A 122 7.89 0.90 -14.73
N VAL A 123 8.40 0.69 -15.96
CA VAL A 123 8.53 -0.64 -16.55
C VAL A 123 9.53 -1.45 -15.73
N THR A 124 9.03 -2.23 -14.78
CA THR A 124 9.85 -3.16 -13.98
C THR A 124 9.56 -4.60 -14.39
N LEU A 125 10.57 -5.47 -14.29
CA LEU A 125 10.37 -6.90 -14.50
C LEU A 125 9.33 -7.43 -13.51
N SER A 126 8.44 -8.32 -13.97
CA SER A 126 7.37 -8.94 -13.15
C SER A 126 7.86 -9.48 -11.79
N SER A 127 9.07 -10.06 -11.76
CA SER A 127 9.70 -10.56 -10.52
C SER A 127 10.10 -9.45 -9.54
N GLN A 128 10.56 -8.30 -10.03
CA GLN A 128 10.93 -7.15 -9.18
C GLN A 128 9.70 -6.48 -8.59
N SER A 129 8.63 -6.38 -9.38
CA SER A 129 7.33 -5.89 -8.93
C SER A 129 6.71 -6.74 -7.82
N LEU A 130 6.93 -8.06 -7.82
CA LEU A 130 6.46 -8.95 -6.75
C LEU A 130 7.30 -8.79 -5.48
N ALA A 131 8.62 -8.65 -5.62
CA ALA A 131 9.50 -8.40 -4.49
C ALA A 131 9.15 -7.08 -3.78
N LEU A 132 8.81 -6.04 -4.55
CA LEU A 132 8.35 -4.77 -4.00
C LEU A 132 7.08 -4.94 -3.17
N ASP A 133 6.08 -5.69 -3.67
CA ASP A 133 4.84 -5.93 -2.90
C ASP A 133 5.09 -6.65 -1.58
N ILE A 134 6.02 -7.62 -1.55
CA ILE A 134 6.38 -8.33 -0.33
C ILE A 134 6.99 -7.35 0.69
N VAL A 135 7.83 -6.42 0.23
CA VAL A 135 8.40 -5.36 1.08
C VAL A 135 7.30 -4.43 1.58
N LEU A 136 6.36 -4.01 0.72
CA LEU A 136 5.23 -3.16 1.10
C LEU A 136 4.31 -3.86 2.12
N LEU A 137 4.05 -5.16 1.94
CA LEU A 137 3.30 -5.98 2.91
C LEU A 137 4.01 -6.05 4.26
N ALA A 138 5.33 -6.29 4.26
CA ALA A 138 6.12 -6.32 5.49
C ALA A 138 6.08 -4.97 6.22
N MET A 139 6.19 -3.85 5.48
CA MET A 139 6.06 -2.50 6.04
C MET A 139 4.66 -2.25 6.62
N ALA A 140 3.61 -2.60 5.88
CA ALA A 140 2.23 -2.42 6.34
C ALA A 140 1.92 -3.27 7.59
N PHE A 141 2.45 -4.50 7.64
CA PHE A 141 2.32 -5.38 8.80
C PHE A 141 3.10 -4.86 10.00
N GLN A 142 4.32 -4.34 9.81
CA GLN A 142 5.09 -3.68 10.87
C GLN A 142 4.33 -2.50 11.47
N ILE A 143 3.71 -1.65 10.64
CA ILE A 143 2.90 -0.51 11.11
C ILE A 143 1.66 -1.00 11.87
N LEU A 144 1.00 -2.08 11.41
CA LEU A 144 -0.19 -2.62 12.07
C LEU A 144 0.11 -3.23 13.45
N PHE A 145 1.28 -3.84 13.63
CA PHE A 145 1.71 -4.45 14.89
C PHE A 145 2.32 -3.44 15.87
N HIS A 146 2.67 -2.24 15.41
CA HIS A 146 3.06 -1.15 16.28
C HIS A 146 1.88 -0.59 17.07
N ARG A 147 1.79 -1.00 18.34
CA ARG A 147 0.90 -0.41 19.35
C ARG A 147 1.27 1.03 19.75
N GLY A 148 2.26 1.66 19.12
CA GLY A 148 2.77 2.97 19.52
C GLY A 148 1.93 4.12 18.98
N ASP A 149 1.07 4.67 19.83
CA ASP A 149 0.28 5.89 19.63
C ASP A 149 1.14 7.15 19.39
N PHE A 150 1.86 7.25 18.28
CA PHE A 150 2.59 8.49 18.00
C PHE A 150 2.39 9.00 16.57
N LEU A 151 1.87 10.23 16.54
CA LEU A 151 1.45 11.05 15.40
C LEU A 151 0.24 10.49 14.65
N ALA A 152 -0.82 10.18 15.39
CA ALA A 152 -2.15 10.38 14.89
C ALA A 152 -2.50 11.86 15.08
N LEU A 153 -2.64 12.64 13.99
CA LEU A 153 -3.43 13.88 14.02
C LEU A 153 -4.93 13.57 14.25
N GLY A 154 -5.29 12.28 14.23
CA GLY A 154 -6.64 11.76 14.42
C GLY A 154 -7.33 12.19 15.71
N PRO A 155 -6.73 12.07 16.92
CA PRO A 155 -7.37 12.52 18.14
C PRO A 155 -7.63 14.03 18.15
N TRP A 156 -6.68 14.85 17.65
CA TRP A 156 -6.82 16.31 17.63
C TRP A 156 -7.85 16.80 16.60
N LEU A 157 -7.92 16.17 15.41
CA LEU A 157 -8.95 16.47 14.40
C LEU A 157 -10.32 15.89 14.75
N SER A 158 -10.37 14.69 15.35
CA SER A 158 -11.61 14.09 15.87
C SER A 158 -12.20 14.94 17.00
N GLN A 159 -11.35 15.49 17.86
CA GLN A 159 -11.78 16.41 18.91
C GLN A 159 -12.34 17.71 18.29
N LYS A 160 -11.64 18.31 17.33
CA LYS A 160 -12.13 19.52 16.64
C LYS A 160 -13.38 19.29 15.79
N ALA A 161 -13.54 18.12 15.16
CA ALA A 161 -14.75 17.79 14.40
C ALA A 161 -15.95 17.56 15.33
N ALA A 162 -15.75 16.90 16.48
CA ALA A 162 -16.78 16.76 17.51
C ALA A 162 -17.17 18.10 18.15
N GLU A 163 -16.23 19.03 18.29
CA GLU A 163 -16.51 20.42 18.70
C GLU A 163 -17.33 21.18 17.63
N ALA A 164 -17.11 20.92 16.33
CA ALA A 164 -17.81 21.62 15.24
C ALA A 164 -19.22 21.09 14.94
N GLU A 165 -19.55 19.84 15.32
CA GLU A 165 -20.91 19.29 15.20
C GLU A 165 -21.79 19.54 16.43
N GLY A 166 -21.19 20.03 17.53
CA GLY A 166 -21.87 20.33 18.79
C GLY A 166 -22.29 21.79 18.98
N GLU A 167 -22.13 22.64 17.97
CA GLU A 167 -22.45 24.09 18.01
C GLU A 167 -23.62 24.45 17.07
#